data_AF-A0A359FXL4-F1
#
_entry.id   AF-A0A359FXL4-F1
#
_cell.length_a   1.000
_cell.length_b   1.000
_cell.length_c   1.000
_cell.angle_alpha   90.00
_cell.angle_beta   90.00
_cell.angle_gamma   90.00
#
_symmetry.space_group_name_H-M   'P 1'
#
loop_
_entity.id
_entity.type
_entity.pdbx_description
1 polymer ?
#
loop_
_entity_poly.entity_id
_entity_poly.type
_entity_poly.pdbx_seq_one_letter_code
_entity_poly.pdbx_strand_id
1 'polypeptide(L)' 'MELYHGSTKIIKSPRILEQQRLLDFGKGLYLTTSREQAER' A
#
# COMPACT_ATOMS: atom_id res chain seq x y z
N MET A 1 4.85 -14.60 -6.81
CA MET A 1 3.53 -13.95 -6.67
C MET A 1 3.78 -12.45 -6.68
N GLU A 2 3.11 -11.72 -7.57
CA GLU A 2 3.19 -10.26 -7.62
C GLU A 2 2.03 -9.64 -6.84
N LEU A 3 2.31 -8.56 -6.11
CA LEU A 3 1.34 -7.82 -5.31
C LEU A 3 1.43 -6.34 -5.67
N TYR A 4 0.27 -5.69 -5.70
CA TYR A 4 0.10 -4.31 -6.10
C TYR A 4 -0.49 -3.51 -4.94
N HIS A 5 0.00 -2.28 -4.77
CA HIS A 5 -0.52 -1.30 -3.82
C HIS A 5 -1.10 -0.13 -4.61
N GLY A 6 -2.39 0.16 -4.41
CA GLY A 6 -3.01 1.34 -4.99
C GLY A 6 -2.49 2.60 -4.29
N SER A 7 -1.88 3.49 -5.07
CA SER A 7 -1.31 4.74 -4.55
C SER A 7 -1.42 5.86 -5.56
N THR A 8 -1.65 7.08 -5.09
CA THR A 8 -1.66 8.28 -5.94
C THR A 8 -0.26 8.78 -6.28
N LYS A 9 0.80 8.14 -5.76
CA LYS A 9 2.20 8.52 -6.00
C LYS A 9 3.08 7.32 -6.27
N ILE A 10 4.11 7.53 -7.09
CA ILE A 10 5.15 6.52 -7.33
C ILE A 10 6.06 6.45 -6.09
N ILE A 11 6.19 5.25 -5.51
CA ILE A 11 7.10 4.98 -4.40
C ILE A 11 8.41 4.44 -4.97
N LYS A 12 9.45 5.28 -5.05
CA LYS A 12 10.78 4.88 -5.55
C LYS A 12 11.59 4.05 -4.55
N SER A 13 11.33 4.21 -3.26
CA SER A 13 12.07 3.54 -2.19
C SER A 13 11.11 3.18 -1.05
N PRO A 14 10.48 2.00 -1.10
CA PRO A 14 9.54 1.58 -0.07
C PRO A 14 10.25 1.43 1.27
N ARG A 15 9.57 1.81 2.35
CA ARG A 15 10.05 1.65 3.73
C ARG A 15 8.91 1.14 4.60
N ILE A 16 9.20 0.19 5.48
CA ILE A 16 8.26 -0.24 6.50
C ILE A 16 8.38 0.76 7.65
N LEU A 17 7.27 1.42 7.99
CA LEU A 17 7.21 2.40 9.07
C LEU A 17 6.42 1.82 10.23
N GLU A 18 6.97 1.94 11.44
CA GLU A 18 6.23 1.70 12.69
C GLU A 18 5.16 2.78 12.84
N GLN A 19 3.90 2.35 12.92
CA GLN A 19 2.79 3.29 12.93
C GLN A 19 2.66 3.95 14.30
N GLN A 20 2.99 5.24 14.39
CA GLN A 20 3.01 5.99 15.65
C GLN A 20 1.61 6.31 16.20
N ARG A 21 0.56 6.25 15.37
CA ARG A 21 -0.84 6.48 15.73
C ARG A 21 -1.76 5.60 14.90
N LEU A 22 -2.85 5.10 15.47
CA LEU A 22 -3.87 4.38 14.69
C LEU A 22 -4.55 5.38 13.76
N LEU A 23 -4.45 5.14 12.45
CA LEU A 23 -5.28 5.79 11.43
C LEU A 23 -6.57 4.98 11.29
N ASP A 24 -7.59 5.55 10.65
CA ASP A 24 -8.87 4.87 10.41
C ASP A 24 -8.73 3.56 9.61
N PHE A 25 -7.60 3.40 8.91
CA PHE A 25 -7.28 2.27 8.04
C PHE A 25 -6.37 1.21 8.71
N GLY A 26 -6.34 1.14 10.04
CA GLY A 26 -5.60 0.09 10.75
C GLY A 26 -4.08 0.16 10.56
N LYS A 27 -3.40 -1.00 10.59
CA LYS A 27 -1.95 -1.15 10.40
C LYS A 27 -1.65 -1.97 9.15
N GLY A 28 -0.55 -1.65 8.46
CA GLY A 28 -0.02 -2.44 7.35
C GLY A 28 -0.21 -1.80 5.96
N LEU A 29 0.02 -2.60 4.92
CA LEU A 29 -0.14 -2.22 3.51
C LEU A 29 -1.31 -2.99 2.91
N TYR A 30 -2.26 -2.28 2.32
CA TYR A 30 -3.31 -2.87 1.51
C TYR A 30 -2.73 -3.26 0.16
N LEU A 31 -2.77 -4.56 -0.12
CA LEU A 31 -2.23 -5.18 -1.32
C LEU A 31 -3.32 -5.98 -2.03
N THR A 32 -3.20 -6.07 -3.36
CA THR A 32 -4.05 -6.90 -4.21
C THR A 32 -3.19 -7.62 -5.24
N THR A 33 -3.65 -8.77 -5.75
CA THR A 33 -3.05 -9.44 -6.91
C THR A 33 -3.58 -8.88 -8.24
N SER A 34 -4.67 -8.12 -8.20
CA SER A 34 -5.24 -7.48 -9.40
C SER A 34 -4.57 -6.14 -9.66
N ARG A 35 -3.76 -6.08 -10.72
CA ARG A 35 -3.14 -4.85 -11.18
C ARG A 35 -4.17 -3.77 -11.53
N GLU A 36 -5.25 -4.17 -12.21
CA GLU A 36 -6.33 -3.26 -12.60
C GLU A 36 -6.99 -2.59 -11.39
N GLN A 37 -7.18 -3.33 -10.29
CA GLN A 37 -7.72 -2.75 -9.06
C GLN A 37 -6.78 -1.72 -8.44
N ALA A 38 -5.46 -1.91 -8.53
CA ALA A 38 -4.49 -0.98 -7.96
C ALA A 38 -4.27 0.29 -8.80
N GLU A 39 -4.63 0.26 -10.10
CA GLU A 39 -4.53 1.40 -11.02
C GLU A 39 -5.76 2.32 -11.00
N ARG A 40 -6.86 1.92 -10.37
CA ARG A 40 -8.11 2.68 -10.22
C ARG A 40 -8.12 3.54 -8.96
#